data_AF-A0A2P4SZ65-F1
#
_entry.id   AF-A0A2P4SZ65-F1
#
_cell.length_a   1.000
_cell.length_b   1.000
_cell.length_c   1.000
_cell.angle_alpha   90.00
_cell.angle_beta   90.00
_cell.angle_gamma   90.00
#
_symmetry.space_group_name_H-M   'P 1'
#
loop_
_entity.id
_entity.type
_entity.pdbx_description
1 polymer ?
#
loop_
_entity_poly.entity_id
_entity_poly.type
_entity_poly.pdbx_seq_one_letter_code
_entity_poly.pdbx_strand_id
1 'polypeptide(L)'
;MIFFFHCIQPLLELNKLVCFISQCRMGAADNIYKGRSTFMEELTDTAEIIRRATSRSLVILDELGRGTSTHDGIAIAYATLEHFITDVESLTLFVTHYPSVCELEKVYPGKVGNYHMAFLVNKEESAEQKGTL
;
A
#
# COMPACT_ATOMS: atom_id res chain seq x y z
N MET A 1 0.70 0.14 -12.77
CA MET A 1 0.80 1.51 -12.24
C MET A 1 0.59 1.40 -10.75
N ILE A 2 1.58 1.75 -9.94
CA ILE A 2 1.51 1.65 -8.48
C ILE A 2 1.11 3.04 -7.97
N PHE A 3 0.01 3.11 -7.25
CA PHE A 3 -0.47 4.33 -6.62
C PHE A 3 0.04 4.38 -5.18
N PHE A 4 0.64 5.51 -4.82
CA PHE A 4 1.04 5.84 -3.47
C PHE A 4 0.03 6.84 -2.91
N PHE A 5 -0.59 6.52 -1.79
CA PHE A 5 -1.44 7.44 -1.05
C PHE A 5 -0.66 7.98 0.12
N HIS A 6 -0.71 9.30 0.28
CA HIS A 6 -0.14 9.96 1.45
C HIS A 6 -1.25 10.60 2.27
N CYS A 7 -1.37 10.20 3.54
CA CYS A 7 -2.23 10.90 4.49
C CYS A 7 -1.46 12.03 5.19
N ILE A 8 -1.83 13.29 4.94
CA ILE A 8 -1.16 14.48 5.47
C ILE A 8 -1.65 14.76 6.90
N GLN A 9 -0.75 14.69 7.88
CA GLN A 9 -0.98 15.10 9.27
C GLN A 9 0.21 15.96 9.76
N PRO A 10 -0.02 16.97 10.63
CA PRO A 10 1.05 17.86 11.09
C PRO A 10 2.15 17.09 11.83
N LEU A 11 3.37 17.22 11.30
CA LEU A 11 4.55 16.45 11.69
C LEU A 11 5.19 17.00 12.99
N LEU A 12 4.49 16.89 14.13
CA LEU A 12 5.08 17.15 15.44
C LEU A 12 5.63 15.84 16.03
N GLU A 13 6.91 15.59 15.76
CA GLU A 13 7.73 14.47 16.25
C GLU A 13 7.14 13.06 16.07
N LEU A 14 7.45 12.44 14.93
CA LEU A 14 7.27 10.99 14.73
C LEU A 14 8.16 10.22 15.72
N ASN A 15 7.55 9.75 16.80
CA ASN A 15 8.27 9.03 17.87
C ASN A 15 8.29 7.50 17.66
N LYS A 16 7.46 6.96 16.74
CA LYS A 16 7.35 5.53 16.50
C LYS A 16 7.08 5.22 15.02
N LEU A 17 8.01 4.52 14.37
CA LEU A 17 7.74 3.80 13.13
C LEU A 17 6.90 2.57 13.48
N VAL A 18 5.64 2.52 13.06
CA VAL A 18 4.80 1.32 13.22
C VAL A 18 4.57 0.70 11.85
N CYS A 19 5.55 -0.14 11.50
CA CYS A 19 5.50 -1.25 10.55
C CYS A 19 5.28 -0.97 9.05
N PHE A 20 5.92 -1.84 8.28
CA PHE A 20 6.04 -1.91 6.82
C PHE A 20 5.44 -3.25 6.44
N ILE A 21 4.20 -3.28 5.97
CA ILE A 21 3.67 -4.49 5.33
C ILE A 21 4.19 -4.42 3.92
N SER A 22 5.33 -5.02 3.63
CA SER A 22 5.70 -5.32 2.25
C SER A 22 5.76 -6.82 2.11
N GLN A 23 5.26 -7.31 0.99
CA GLN A 23 5.54 -8.67 0.54
C GLN A 23 7.05 -8.96 0.36
N CYS A 24 7.95 -8.07 0.77
CA CYS A 24 9.33 -8.39 1.16
C CYS A 24 9.43 -9.25 2.44
N ARG A 25 8.65 -10.33 2.50
CA ARG A 25 9.17 -11.57 3.04
C ARG A 25 9.95 -12.21 1.89
N MET A 26 11.20 -11.79 1.68
CA MET A 26 12.17 -12.42 0.75
C MET A 26 12.59 -13.82 1.24
N GLY A 27 11.61 -14.61 1.67
CA GLY A 27 11.74 -15.70 2.63
C GLY A 27 10.43 -15.94 3.36
N ALA A 28 9.31 -16.04 2.63
CA ALA A 28 8.22 -16.88 3.11
C ALA A 28 8.79 -18.30 3.27
N ALA A 29 9.36 -18.58 4.44
CA ALA A 29 9.39 -19.93 4.97
C ALA A 29 7.92 -20.28 5.15
N ASP A 30 7.35 -20.77 4.06
CA ASP A 30 6.03 -21.31 3.94
C ASP A 30 5.85 -22.29 5.08
N ASN A 31 5.07 -21.90 6.08
CA ASN A 31 4.69 -22.80 7.15
C ASN A 31 3.53 -23.66 6.65
N ILE A 32 3.76 -24.40 5.55
CA ILE A 32 2.81 -25.36 4.96
C ILE A 32 2.31 -26.35 6.03
N TYR A 33 3.08 -26.55 7.10
CA TYR A 33 2.77 -27.43 8.22
C TYR A 33 1.68 -26.92 9.18
N LYS A 34 1.21 -25.65 9.10
CA LYS A 34 0.24 -25.10 10.07
C LYS A 34 -1.21 -24.97 9.56
N GLY A 35 -1.50 -25.26 8.29
CA GLY A 35 -2.87 -25.21 7.76
C GLY A 35 -3.52 -23.82 7.80
N ARG A 36 -2.72 -22.75 7.87
CA ARG A 36 -3.19 -21.35 7.86
C ARG A 36 -2.86 -20.72 6.52
N SER A 37 -3.83 -20.05 5.90
CA SER A 37 -3.62 -19.31 4.65
C SER A 37 -2.70 -18.11 4.91
N THR A 38 -1.73 -17.88 4.04
CA THR A 38 -0.84 -16.70 4.09
C THR A 38 -1.63 -15.40 4.17
N PHE A 39 -2.76 -15.33 3.47
CA PHE A 39 -3.67 -14.18 3.52
C PHE A 39 -4.26 -13.94 4.92
N MET A 40 -4.56 -15.01 5.67
CA MET A 40 -5.08 -14.88 7.03
C MET A 40 -4.01 -14.40 8.01
N GLU A 41 -2.76 -14.83 7.85
CA GLU A 41 -1.64 -14.31 8.65
C GLU A 41 -1.41 -12.82 8.35
N GLU A 42 -1.40 -12.43 7.07
CA GLU A 42 -1.27 -11.02 6.65
C GLU A 42 -2.38 -10.12 7.23
N LEU A 43 -3.64 -10.57 7.18
CA LEU A 43 -4.75 -9.82 7.77
C LEU A 43 -4.68 -9.76 9.30
N THR A 44 -4.16 -10.80 9.94
CA THR A 44 -3.98 -10.80 11.40
C THR A 44 -2.90 -9.79 11.80
N ASP A 45 -1.79 -9.76 11.09
CA ASP A 45 -0.72 -8.77 11.29
C ASP A 45 -1.22 -7.35 11.03
N THR A 46 -1.99 -7.16 9.95
CA THR A 46 -2.63 -5.87 9.63
C THR A 46 -3.56 -5.43 10.76
N ALA A 47 -4.35 -6.33 11.33
CA ALA A 47 -5.24 -6.02 12.44
C ALA A 47 -4.49 -5.70 13.74
N GLU A 48 -3.31 -6.27 13.97
CA GLU A 48 -2.44 -5.85 15.06
C GLU A 48 -1.83 -4.46 14.82
N ILE A 49 -1.42 -4.16 13.59
CA ILE A 49 -0.91 -2.83 13.21
C ILE A 49 -1.98 -1.78 13.45
N ILE A 50 -3.21 -1.99 12.97
CA ILE A 50 -4.34 -1.08 13.19
C ILE A 50 -4.56 -0.84 14.69
N ARG A 51 -4.53 -1.91 15.50
CA ARG A 51 -4.74 -1.80 16.96
C ARG A 51 -3.62 -1.05 17.70
N ARG A 52 -2.39 -1.08 17.19
CA ARG A 52 -1.22 -0.42 17.82
C ARG A 52 -0.92 0.95 17.23
N ALA A 53 -1.42 1.22 16.03
CA ALA A 53 -1.21 2.48 15.35
C ALA A 53 -1.85 3.62 16.14
N THR A 54 -1.14 4.73 16.18
CA THR A 54 -1.59 5.97 16.81
C THR A 54 -1.37 7.11 15.82
N SER A 55 -1.94 8.29 16.06
CA SER A 55 -1.73 9.46 15.18
C SER A 55 -0.27 9.86 14.97
N ARG A 56 0.64 9.43 15.86
CA ARG A 56 2.11 9.66 15.77
C ARG A 56 2.88 8.50 15.15
N SER A 57 2.18 7.54 14.55
CA SER A 57 2.76 6.40 13.87
C SER A 57 2.95 6.70 12.39
N LEU A 58 4.07 6.26 11.83
CA LEU A 58 4.22 6.10 10.37
C LEU A 58 3.84 4.66 10.01
N VAL A 59 2.80 4.52 9.19
CA VAL A 59 2.24 3.23 8.73
C VAL A 59 2.49 3.09 7.24
N ILE A 60 3.04 1.95 6.81
CA ILE A 60 3.28 1.67 5.39
C ILE A 60 2.60 0.34 5.04
N LEU A 61 1.63 0.40 4.13
CA LEU A 61 0.84 -0.75 3.67
C LEU A 61 1.10 -0.97 2.18
N ASP A 62 1.58 -2.15 1.80
CA ASP A 62 1.89 -2.52 0.41
C ASP A 62 0.98 -3.66 -0.07
N GLU A 63 0.25 -3.42 -1.15
CA GLU A 63 -0.61 -4.37 -1.85
C GLU A 63 -1.63 -5.13 -0.96
N LEU A 64 -2.18 -4.47 0.06
CA LEU A 64 -3.21 -5.06 0.92
C LEU A 64 -4.42 -5.53 0.08
N GLY A 65 -4.83 -6.80 0.27
CA GLY A 65 -6.01 -7.38 -0.39
C GLY A 65 -5.73 -8.24 -1.64
N ARG A 66 -4.46 -8.41 -2.06
CA ARG A 66 -4.09 -9.20 -3.25
C ARG A 66 -4.35 -10.71 -3.14
N GLY A 67 -4.50 -11.25 -1.94
CA GLY A 67 -4.71 -12.68 -1.66
C GLY A 67 -6.16 -13.19 -1.63
N THR A 68 -7.14 -12.36 -2.03
CA THR A 68 -8.57 -12.69 -2.04
C THR A 68 -9.23 -12.28 -3.36
N SER A 69 -10.54 -12.51 -3.50
CA SER A 69 -11.35 -12.02 -4.63
C SER A 69 -11.15 -10.52 -4.82
N THR A 70 -11.06 -10.05 -6.07
CA THR A 70 -10.77 -8.65 -6.38
C THR A 70 -11.72 -7.66 -5.69
N HIS A 71 -13.02 -7.98 -5.63
CA HIS A 71 -14.00 -7.14 -4.95
C HIS A 71 -13.77 -7.08 -3.43
N ASP A 72 -13.48 -8.22 -2.80
CA ASP A 72 -13.20 -8.28 -1.36
C ASP A 72 -11.88 -7.58 -1.03
N GLY A 73 -10.86 -7.75 -1.88
CA GLY A 73 -9.57 -7.09 -1.73
C GLY A 73 -9.69 -5.57 -1.81
N ILE A 74 -10.45 -5.05 -2.77
CA ILE A 74 -10.75 -3.62 -2.89
C ILE A 74 -11.51 -3.13 -1.66
N ALA A 75 -12.53 -3.87 -1.20
CA ALA A 75 -13.33 -3.49 -0.05
C ALA A 75 -12.49 -3.41 1.24
N ILE A 76 -11.62 -4.40 1.47
CA ILE A 76 -10.71 -4.43 2.62
C ILE A 76 -9.70 -3.28 2.54
N ALA A 77 -9.09 -3.06 1.37
CA ALA A 77 -8.14 -1.97 1.16
C ALA A 77 -8.77 -0.60 1.41
N TYR A 78 -9.97 -0.38 0.87
CA TYR A 78 -10.73 0.85 1.03
C TYR A 78 -11.08 1.11 2.50
N ALA A 79 -11.71 0.14 3.18
CA ALA A 79 -12.13 0.29 4.57
C ALA A 79 -10.93 0.48 5.51
N THR A 80 -9.82 -0.21 5.25
CA THR A 80 -8.58 -0.07 6.04
C THR A 80 -8.00 1.33 5.87
N LEU A 81 -7.90 1.83 4.63
CA LEU A 81 -7.38 3.16 4.36
C LEU A 81 -8.27 4.25 4.97
N GLU A 82 -9.60 4.12 4.82
CA GLU A 82 -10.58 5.03 5.44
C GLU A 82 -10.43 5.10 6.97
N HIS A 83 -10.22 3.96 7.63
CA HIS A 83 -9.98 3.90 9.07
C HIS A 83 -8.71 4.67 9.48
N PHE A 84 -7.63 4.58 8.70
CA PHE A 84 -6.42 5.35 8.96
C PHE A 84 -6.60 6.86 8.76
N ILE A 85 -7.47 7.26 7.83
CA ILE A 85 -7.75 8.68 7.53
C ILE A 85 -8.69 9.31 8.57
N THR A 86 -9.68 8.56 9.05
CA THR A 86 -10.78 9.09 9.88
C THR A 86 -10.60 8.84 11.37
N ASP A 87 -10.17 7.63 11.76
CA ASP A 87 -10.10 7.23 13.16
C ASP A 87 -8.69 7.36 13.74
N VAL A 88 -7.68 6.81 13.05
CA VAL A 88 -6.29 6.78 13.57
C VAL A 88 -5.57 8.11 13.34
N GLU A 89 -5.86 8.77 12.22
CA GLU A 89 -5.21 10.00 11.75
C GLU A 89 -3.67 9.89 11.79
N SER A 90 -3.13 8.78 11.31
CA SER A 90 -1.69 8.54 11.23
C SER A 90 -1.10 8.88 9.87
N LEU A 91 0.20 9.17 9.85
CA LEU A 91 0.95 9.31 8.61
C LEU A 91 1.00 7.94 7.90
N THR A 92 0.25 7.81 6.81
CA THR A 92 0.04 6.52 6.15
C THR A 92 0.49 6.59 4.71
N LEU A 93 1.35 5.65 4.32
CA LEU A 93 1.73 5.39 2.93
C LEU A 93 1.03 4.11 2.48
N PHE A 94 0.04 4.23 1.60
CA PHE A 94 -0.66 3.09 1.04
C PHE A 94 -0.23 2.86 -0.40
N VAL A 95 0.29 1.68 -0.70
CA VAL A 95 0.78 1.29 -2.02
C VAL A 95 -0.20 0.28 -2.59
N THR A 96 -0.86 0.62 -3.69
CA THR A 96 -1.89 -0.26 -4.27
C THR A 96 -1.94 -0.21 -5.79
N HIS A 97 -2.44 -1.29 -6.36
CA HIS A 97 -2.78 -1.40 -7.78
C HIS A 97 -4.28 -1.16 -8.03
N TYR A 98 -5.10 -0.92 -7.00
CA TYR A 98 -6.54 -0.72 -7.12
C TYR A 98 -6.90 0.74 -7.42
N PRO A 99 -7.36 1.07 -8.65
CA PRO A 99 -7.70 2.44 -9.00
C PRO A 99 -8.92 2.97 -8.24
N SER A 100 -9.83 2.08 -7.83
CA SER A 100 -11.04 2.43 -7.07
C SER A 100 -10.73 3.06 -5.71
N VAL A 101 -9.56 2.75 -5.14
CA VAL A 101 -9.11 3.34 -3.87
C VAL A 101 -8.71 4.82 -4.07
N CYS A 102 -8.33 5.22 -5.30
CA CYS A 102 -7.93 6.60 -5.62
C CYS A 102 -9.06 7.60 -5.47
N GLU A 103 -10.31 7.14 -5.52
CA GLU A 103 -11.48 7.98 -5.30
C GLU A 103 -11.55 8.54 -3.87
N LEU A 104 -10.85 7.96 -2.89
CA LEU A 104 -10.77 8.48 -1.52
C LEU A 104 -10.17 9.88 -1.42
N GLU A 105 -9.29 10.27 -2.35
CA GLU A 105 -8.76 11.63 -2.41
C GLU A 105 -9.87 12.67 -2.62
N LYS A 106 -10.89 12.33 -3.42
CA LYS A 106 -12.03 13.22 -3.66
C LYS A 106 -12.97 13.30 -2.46
N VAL A 107 -13.06 12.23 -1.67
CA VAL A 107 -13.90 12.15 -0.47
C VAL A 107 -13.28 12.93 0.69
N TYR A 108 -11.95 12.86 0.85
CA TYR A 108 -11.21 13.49 1.96
C TYR A 108 -10.19 14.52 1.44
N PRO A 109 -10.64 15.66 0.89
CA PRO A 109 -9.76 16.66 0.31
C PRO A 109 -8.83 17.27 1.36
N GLY A 110 -7.54 17.40 1.02
CA GLY A 110 -6.51 17.98 1.89
C GLY A 110 -5.95 17.05 2.97
N LYS A 111 -6.59 15.90 3.23
CA LYS A 111 -6.04 14.84 4.07
C LYS A 111 -5.31 13.78 3.26
N VAL A 112 -5.73 13.54 2.02
CA VAL A 112 -5.18 12.49 1.14
C VAL A 112 -4.56 13.11 -0.09
N GLY A 113 -3.42 12.57 -0.54
CA GLY A 113 -2.82 12.88 -1.83
C GLY A 113 -2.52 11.61 -2.62
N ASN A 114 -2.93 11.60 -3.89
CA ASN A 114 -2.65 10.51 -4.83
C ASN A 114 -1.35 10.75 -5.60
N TYR A 115 -0.43 9.80 -5.55
CA TYR A 115 0.83 9.81 -6.28
C TYR A 115 0.95 8.55 -7.13
N HIS A 116 1.67 8.65 -8.25
CA HIS A 116 1.93 7.50 -9.12
C HIS A 116 3.37 7.55 -9.61
N MET A 117 4.00 6.38 -9.73
CA MET A 117 5.33 6.27 -10.34
C MET A 117 5.19 6.23 -11.86
N ALA A 118 5.65 7.30 -12.52
CA ALA A 118 5.76 7.36 -13.98
C ALA A 118 7.11 6.79 -14.44
N PHE A 119 7.11 6.04 -15.53
CA PHE A 119 8.33 5.58 -16.19
C PHE A 119 8.51 6.35 -17.49
N LEU A 120 9.69 6.94 -17.68
CA LEU A 120 10.06 7.64 -18.91
C LEU A 120 10.84 6.66 -19.80
N VAL A 121 10.23 6.25 -20.91
CA VAL A 121 10.92 5.47 -21.94
C VAL A 121 11.63 6.46 -22.87
N ASN A 122 12.97 6.53 -22.79
CA ASN A 122 13.74 7.25 -23.79
C ASN A 122 13.69 6.48 -25.11
N LYS A 123 13.17 7.14 -26.14
CA LYS A 123 13.00 6.60 -27.50
C LYS A 123 14.30 6.73 -28.30
N GLU A 124 15.41 6.22 -27.79
CA GLU A 124 16.70 6.23 -28.48
C GLU A 124 17.41 4.89 -28.27
N GLU A 125 16.87 3.81 -28.86
CA GLU A 125 17.59 2.54 -29.12
C GLU A 125 16.71 1.58 -29.94
N SER A 126 16.23 2.02 -31.11
CA SER A 126 15.63 1.12 -32.11
C SER A 126 15.94 1.51 -33.55
N ALA A 127 16.97 2.33 -33.76
CA ALA A 127 17.37 2.82 -35.07
C ALA A 127 18.86 2.58 -35.34
N GLU A 128 19.40 1.41 -35.01
CA GLU A 128 20.73 1.02 -35.50
C GLU A 128 20.92 -0.50 -35.52
N GLN A 129 20.14 -1.18 -36.37
CA GLN A 129 20.51 -2.46 -36.98
C GLN A 129 19.70 -2.67 -38.28
N LYS A 130 19.93 -1.80 -39.25
CA LYS A 130 19.74 -2.12 -40.68
C LYS A 130 21.04 -1.78 -41.41
N GLY A 131 22.06 -2.58 -41.13
CA GLY A 131 23.29 -2.65 -41.90
C GLY A 131 23.39 -4.02 -42.58
N THR A 132 23.54 -3.99 -43.89
CA THR A 132 24.10 -5.05 -44.76
C THR A 132 23.15 -6.19 -45.17
N LEU A 133 22.56 -6.05 -46.36
CA LEU A 133 22.91 -6.82 -47.57
C LEU A 133 22.36 -6.10 -48.81
#